data_AF-A0A356ED49-F1
#
_entry.id   AF-A0A356ED49-F1
#
_cell.length_a   1.000
_cell.length_b   1.000
_cell.length_c   1.000
_cell.angle_alpha   90.00
_cell.angle_beta   90.00
_cell.angle_gamma   90.00
#
_symmetry.space_group_name_H-M   'P 1'
#
loop_
_entity.id
_entity.type
_entity.pdbx_description
1 polymer ?
#
loop_
_entity_poly.entity_id
_entity_poly.type
_entity_poly.pdbx_seq_one_letter_code
_entity_poly.pdbx_strand_id
1 'polypeptide(L)'
;MNNSNKPLVGVIMGSDSDLPVMKPAADILERLGVAYEMLIVSAHRTPARLYDYASGASRRGLKVIVAGAGGAAHLPGMTAAMTDLPVIGVPVRSKTLDGLDSLLSIVQMPDGIPVATVAVDGGKNAGLLAARIVATADAGLSGRLAKYRQAMEQEVLAKSAALEAVGPGAYQPPAEPLGGWAGLDGLSAQTPRA
;
A
#
# COMPACT_ATOMS: atom_id res chain seq x y z
N MET A 1 -12.26 21.64 -18.49
CA MET A 1 -11.11 21.21 -17.66
C MET A 1 -11.33 19.73 -17.35
N ASN A 2 -10.54 18.84 -17.96
CA ASN A 2 -10.84 17.41 -18.06
C ASN A 2 -10.69 16.69 -16.72
N ASN A 3 -11.78 16.03 -16.31
CA ASN A 3 -12.02 15.34 -15.05
C ASN A 3 -11.29 13.99 -14.98
N SER A 4 -9.95 14.02 -14.94
CA SER A 4 -9.12 12.82 -15.14
C SER A 4 -8.50 12.33 -13.82
N ASN A 5 -9.20 11.39 -13.19
CA ASN A 5 -8.85 10.56 -12.02
C ASN A 5 -8.77 11.24 -10.64
N LYS A 6 -9.94 11.44 -10.01
CA LYS A 6 -10.01 11.63 -8.56
C LYS A 6 -9.38 10.41 -7.85
N PRO A 7 -8.55 10.62 -6.83
CA PRO A 7 -7.91 9.52 -6.12
C PRO A 7 -8.98 8.62 -5.48
N LEU A 8 -8.75 7.31 -5.54
CA LEU A 8 -9.55 6.29 -4.85
C LEU A 8 -8.85 5.81 -3.58
N VAL A 9 -7.52 5.89 -3.53
CA VAL A 9 -6.72 5.51 -2.37
C VAL A 9 -5.92 6.70 -1.87
N GLY A 10 -6.01 6.99 -0.58
CA GLY A 10 -5.18 8.00 0.05
C GLY A 10 -4.01 7.35 0.76
N VAL A 11 -2.77 7.67 0.39
CA VAL A 11 -1.56 7.17 1.07
C VAL A 11 -0.98 8.28 1.93
N ILE A 12 -1.03 8.13 3.25
CA ILE A 12 -0.54 9.13 4.20
C ILE A 12 0.59 8.59 5.07
N MET A 13 1.49 9.47 5.45
CA MET A 13 2.60 9.16 6.35
C MET A 13 2.89 10.29 7.33
N GLY A 14 3.42 9.95 8.50
CA GLY A 14 3.68 10.90 9.57
C GLY A 14 4.89 11.80 9.30
N SER A 15 5.87 11.32 8.53
CA SER A 15 7.10 12.02 8.16
C SER A 15 7.58 11.62 6.77
N ASP A 16 8.38 12.48 6.13
CA ASP A 16 9.10 12.17 4.89
C ASP A 16 10.09 10.98 5.04
N SER A 17 10.63 10.75 6.24
CA SER A 17 11.46 9.59 6.55
C SER A 17 10.74 8.25 6.37
N ASP A 18 9.40 8.25 6.37
CA ASP A 18 8.58 7.05 6.15
C ASP A 18 8.43 6.73 4.64
N LEU A 19 8.79 7.67 3.76
CA LEU A 19 8.61 7.56 2.31
C LEU A 19 9.23 6.30 1.69
N PRO A 20 10.45 5.84 2.07
CA PRO A 20 11.01 4.61 1.53
C PRO A 20 10.14 3.37 1.77
N VAL A 21 9.40 3.34 2.89
CA VAL A 21 8.49 2.25 3.26
C VAL A 21 7.12 2.42 2.59
N MET A 22 6.65 3.65 2.44
CA MET A 22 5.32 3.95 1.93
C MET A 22 5.24 4.04 0.40
N LYS A 23 6.33 4.42 -0.28
CA LYS A 23 6.42 4.50 -1.73
C LYS A 23 6.06 3.18 -2.44
N PRO A 24 6.46 2.00 -1.96
CA PRO A 24 6.00 0.72 -2.51
C PRO A 24 4.47 0.55 -2.56
N ALA A 25 3.70 1.23 -1.69
CA ALA A 25 2.24 1.25 -1.76
C ALA A 25 1.75 2.03 -2.99
N ALA A 26 2.31 3.22 -3.23
CA ALA A 26 2.03 4.02 -4.43
C ALA A 26 2.46 3.29 -5.71
N ASP A 27 3.67 2.73 -5.73
CA ASP A 27 4.21 2.05 -6.90
C ASP A 27 3.31 0.88 -7.36
N ILE A 28 2.75 0.11 -6.42
CA ILE A 28 1.85 -0.99 -6.79
C ILE A 28 0.45 -0.51 -7.19
N LEU A 29 -0.05 0.59 -6.61
CA LEU A 29 -1.31 1.21 -7.03
C LEU A 29 -1.20 1.77 -8.44
N GLU A 30 -0.11 2.46 -8.76
CA GLU A 30 0.20 2.96 -10.10
C GLU A 30 0.24 1.81 -11.12
N ARG A 31 0.98 0.74 -10.82
CA ARG A 31 1.07 -0.46 -11.67
C ARG A 31 -0.28 -1.14 -11.90
N LEU A 32 -1.18 -1.08 -10.93
CA LEU A 32 -2.53 -1.64 -11.03
C LEU A 32 -3.55 -0.64 -11.63
N GLY A 33 -3.12 0.56 -12.02
CA GLY A 33 -3.98 1.59 -12.56
C GLY A 33 -5.03 2.10 -11.56
N VAL A 34 -4.69 2.14 -10.27
CA VAL A 34 -5.56 2.67 -9.21
C VAL A 34 -5.13 4.10 -8.91
N ALA A 35 -6.04 5.06 -9.10
CA ALA A 35 -5.78 6.46 -8.78
C ALA A 35 -5.52 6.63 -7.27
N TYR A 36 -4.44 7.30 -6.92
CA TYR A 36 -4.07 7.54 -5.53
C TYR A 36 -3.54 8.96 -5.32
N GLU A 37 -3.53 9.39 -4.07
CA GLU A 37 -2.77 10.55 -3.61
C GLU A 37 -1.75 10.11 -2.55
N MET A 38 -0.64 10.83 -2.42
CA MET A 38 0.37 10.57 -1.39
C MET A 38 0.73 11.86 -0.66
N LEU A 39 0.54 11.90 0.66
CA LEU A 39 0.67 13.12 1.45
C LEU A 39 1.39 12.88 2.79
N ILE A 40 2.06 13.91 3.30
CA ILE A 40 2.54 13.93 4.70
C ILE A 40 1.43 14.52 5.59
N VAL A 41 1.00 13.74 6.58
CA VAL A 41 -0.04 14.08 7.55
C VAL A 41 0.40 13.53 8.92
N SER A 42 0.81 14.41 9.83
CA SER A 42 1.38 14.00 11.11
C SER A 42 0.33 14.06 12.21
N ALA A 43 0.00 12.91 12.80
CA ALA A 43 -0.95 12.85 13.93
C ALA A 43 -0.52 13.70 15.11
N HIS A 44 0.79 13.75 15.41
CA HIS A 44 1.31 14.46 16.58
C HIS A 44 1.62 15.93 16.31
N ARG A 45 2.05 16.27 15.08
CA ARG A 45 2.54 17.62 14.76
C ARG A 45 1.52 18.49 14.02
N THR A 46 0.59 17.87 13.28
CA THR A 46 -0.46 18.57 12.53
C THR A 46 -1.83 17.92 12.73
N PRO A 47 -2.31 17.76 13.97
CA PRO A 47 -3.56 17.04 14.27
C PRO A 47 -4.80 17.62 13.59
N ALA A 48 -4.89 18.96 13.43
CA ALA A 48 -5.99 19.59 12.68
C ALA A 48 -6.00 19.16 11.20
N ARG A 49 -4.82 19.09 10.57
CA ARG A 49 -4.69 18.59 9.18
C ARG A 49 -5.13 17.14 9.07
N LEU A 50 -4.79 16.30 10.06
CA LEU A 50 -5.26 14.92 10.11
C LEU A 50 -6.79 14.85 10.18
N TYR A 51 -7.39 15.62 11.09
CA TYR A 51 -8.84 15.69 11.23
C TYR A 51 -9.53 16.10 9.93
N ASP A 52 -9.07 17.19 9.31
CA ASP A 52 -9.64 17.70 8.06
C ASP A 52 -9.49 16.68 6.92
N TYR A 53 -8.33 16.03 6.84
CA TYR A 53 -8.05 15.01 5.83
C TYR A 53 -8.97 13.79 5.97
N ALA A 54 -9.03 13.20 7.17
CA ALA A 54 -9.76 11.96 7.44
C ALA A 54 -11.29 12.16 7.38
N SER A 55 -11.80 13.22 8.01
CA SER A 55 -13.24 13.54 8.02
C SER A 55 -13.76 13.99 6.65
N GLY A 56 -12.88 14.51 5.79
CA GLY A 56 -13.18 14.90 4.42
C GLY A 56 -12.99 13.80 3.37
N ALA A 57 -12.26 12.73 3.68
CA ALA A 57 -11.79 11.73 2.73
C ALA A 57 -12.92 11.13 1.86
N SER A 58 -14.01 10.66 2.49
CA SER A 58 -15.15 10.06 1.79
C SER A 58 -15.82 11.04 0.81
N ARG A 59 -16.00 12.31 1.22
CA ARG A 59 -16.58 13.37 0.35
C ARG A 59 -15.72 13.67 -0.88
N ARG A 60 -14.40 13.46 -0.79
CA ARG A 60 -13.48 13.61 -1.93
C ARG A 60 -13.50 12.43 -2.89
N GLY A 61 -14.15 11.32 -2.52
CA GLY A 61 -14.30 10.12 -3.35
C GLY A 61 -13.33 8.99 -3.00
N LEU A 62 -12.49 9.16 -1.96
CA LEU A 62 -11.63 8.08 -1.48
C LEU A 62 -12.46 6.88 -1.04
N LYS A 63 -11.90 5.69 -1.26
CA LYS A 63 -12.47 4.39 -0.89
C LYS A 63 -11.68 3.70 0.21
N VAL A 64 -10.38 3.96 0.30
CA VAL A 64 -9.47 3.37 1.29
C VAL A 64 -8.39 4.37 1.65
N ILE A 65 -7.93 4.36 2.90
CA ILE A 65 -6.75 5.11 3.33
C ILE A 65 -5.66 4.13 3.78
N VAL A 66 -4.44 4.31 3.27
CA VAL A 66 -3.24 3.63 3.73
C VAL A 66 -2.43 4.60 4.57
N ALA A 67 -2.20 4.29 5.84
CA ALA A 67 -1.52 5.16 6.78
C ALA A 67 -0.26 4.50 7.35
N GLY A 68 0.89 5.16 7.21
CA GLY A 68 2.18 4.70 7.75
C GLY A 68 2.69 5.53 8.91
N ALA A 69 3.15 4.87 9.97
CA ALA A 69 3.81 5.53 11.10
C ALA A 69 4.72 4.57 11.88
N GLY A 70 5.75 5.11 12.53
CA GLY A 70 6.69 4.37 13.39
C GLY A 70 6.69 4.84 14.84
N GLY A 71 7.23 4.01 15.74
CA GLY A 71 7.27 4.24 17.18
C GLY A 71 5.88 4.18 17.83
N ALA A 72 5.49 5.25 18.52
CA ALA A 72 4.11 5.46 19.00
C ALA A 72 3.19 5.83 17.81
N ALA A 73 2.88 4.82 16.99
CA ALA A 73 2.36 4.99 15.65
C ALA A 73 0.84 5.26 15.60
N HIS A 74 0.41 6.45 16.04
CA HIS A 74 -1.01 6.80 16.19
C HIS A 74 -1.73 7.19 14.90
N LEU A 75 -1.01 7.44 13.79
CA LEU A 75 -1.63 7.94 12.56
C LEU A 75 -2.75 7.03 12.03
N PRO A 76 -2.58 5.70 11.91
CA PRO A 76 -3.63 4.84 11.38
C PRO A 76 -4.88 4.79 12.27
N GLY A 77 -4.70 4.60 13.58
CA GLY A 77 -5.81 4.55 14.54
C GLY A 77 -6.60 5.85 14.62
N MET A 78 -5.91 7.00 14.67
CA MET A 78 -6.58 8.31 14.67
C MET A 78 -7.28 8.61 13.34
N THR A 79 -6.72 8.17 12.21
CA THR A 79 -7.40 8.27 10.91
C THR A 79 -8.71 7.48 10.92
N ALA A 80 -8.67 6.23 11.39
CA ALA A 80 -9.85 5.35 11.49
C ALA A 80 -10.92 5.92 12.42
N ALA A 81 -10.53 6.59 13.51
CA ALA A 81 -11.46 7.23 14.42
C ALA A 81 -12.21 8.44 13.82
N MET A 82 -11.75 8.97 12.68
CA MET A 82 -12.25 10.21 12.07
C MET A 82 -12.94 9.98 10.72
N THR A 83 -13.07 8.72 10.27
CA THR A 83 -13.60 8.39 8.95
C THR A 83 -14.31 7.04 8.94
N ASP A 84 -15.36 6.91 8.12
CA ASP A 84 -16.06 5.64 7.91
C ASP A 84 -15.40 4.76 6.83
N LEU A 85 -14.31 5.25 6.23
CA LEU A 85 -13.56 4.49 5.22
C LEU A 85 -12.67 3.43 5.88
N PRO A 86 -12.45 2.29 5.20
CA PRO A 86 -11.41 1.35 5.60
C PRO A 86 -10.03 2.01 5.70
N VAL A 87 -9.36 1.81 6.84
CA VAL A 87 -7.98 2.26 7.07
C VAL A 87 -7.05 1.06 7.17
N ILE A 88 -5.98 1.09 6.39
CA ILE A 88 -4.90 0.11 6.40
C ILE A 88 -3.70 0.73 7.10
N GLY A 89 -3.22 0.09 8.16
CA GLY A 89 -2.06 0.54 8.92
C GLY A 89 -0.77 -0.15 8.48
N VAL A 90 0.26 0.64 8.20
CA VAL A 90 1.62 0.17 7.91
C VAL A 90 2.52 0.52 9.09
N PRO A 91 2.91 -0.45 9.93
CA PRO A 91 3.92 -0.23 10.95
C PRO A 91 5.27 0.06 10.29
N VAL A 92 5.82 1.24 10.48
CA VAL A 92 7.16 1.61 9.99
C VAL A 92 8.18 1.24 11.05
N ARG A 93 9.24 0.53 10.66
CA ARG A 93 10.28 0.06 11.59
C ARG A 93 10.89 1.21 12.39
N SER A 94 10.81 1.11 13.72
CA SER A 94 11.52 2.02 14.63
C SER A 94 12.98 1.58 14.81
N LYS A 95 13.85 2.51 15.21
CA LYS A 95 15.28 2.24 15.40
C LYS A 95 15.59 1.33 16.59
N THR A 96 14.72 1.30 17.60
CA THR A 96 15.01 0.70 18.91
C THR A 96 14.32 -0.64 19.14
N LEU A 97 13.16 -0.88 18.51
CA LEU A 97 12.32 -2.06 18.76
C LEU A 97 11.92 -2.78 17.47
N ASP A 98 12.64 -2.54 16.37
CA ASP A 98 12.43 -3.17 15.06
C ASP A 98 10.96 -3.11 14.57
N GLY A 99 10.24 -2.07 14.97
CA GLY A 99 8.84 -1.86 14.60
C GLY A 99 7.82 -2.65 15.43
N LEU A 100 8.22 -3.37 16.49
CA LEU A 100 7.28 -4.02 17.41
C LEU A 100 6.38 -2.98 18.12
N ASP A 101 6.97 -1.87 18.55
CA ASP A 101 6.26 -0.72 19.09
C ASP A 101 5.20 -0.17 18.13
N SER A 102 5.59 -0.06 16.86
CA SER A 102 4.77 0.46 15.78
C SER A 102 3.63 -0.51 15.46
N LEU A 103 3.94 -1.81 15.42
CA LEU A 103 2.98 -2.88 15.18
C LEU A 103 1.91 -2.90 16.26
N LEU A 104 2.31 -2.94 17.53
CA LEU A 104 1.39 -2.98 18.65
C LEU A 104 0.59 -1.68 18.78
N SER A 105 1.18 -0.52 18.48
CA SER A 105 0.47 0.77 18.46
C SER A 105 -0.64 0.84 17.40
N ILE A 106 -0.54 0.05 16.33
CA ILE A 106 -1.48 0.07 15.21
C ILE A 106 -2.51 -1.07 15.30
N VAL A 107 -2.07 -2.30 15.63
CA VAL A 107 -2.93 -3.49 15.55
C VAL A 107 -3.86 -3.66 16.76
N GLN A 108 -3.47 -3.17 17.93
CA GLN A 108 -4.23 -3.34 19.18
C GLN A 108 -5.31 -2.26 19.38
N MET A 109 -6.05 -1.94 18.31
CA MET A 109 -7.18 -1.01 18.42
C MET A 109 -8.29 -1.60 19.30
N PRO A 110 -8.96 -0.78 20.13
CA PRO A 110 -10.13 -1.24 20.87
C PRO A 110 -11.32 -1.52 19.95
N ASP A 111 -12.30 -2.25 20.47
CA ASP A 111 -13.54 -2.56 19.76
C ASP A 111 -14.24 -1.29 19.26
N GLY A 112 -14.73 -1.35 18.02
CA GLY A 112 -15.48 -0.27 17.37
C GLY A 112 -14.70 0.56 16.35
N ILE A 113 -13.37 0.69 16.47
CA ILE A 113 -12.53 1.48 15.55
C ILE A 113 -11.42 0.59 14.94
N PRO A 114 -11.74 -0.25 13.94
CA PRO A 114 -10.78 -1.21 13.40
C PRO A 114 -9.73 -0.57 12.49
N VAL A 115 -8.53 -1.15 12.47
CA VAL A 115 -7.48 -0.87 11.49
C VAL A 115 -7.01 -2.19 10.87
N ALA A 116 -6.94 -2.26 9.54
CA ALA A 116 -6.40 -3.41 8.83
C ALA A 116 -4.87 -3.34 8.79
N THR A 117 -4.20 -3.91 9.78
CA THR A 117 -2.74 -3.82 9.92
C THR A 117 -2.02 -4.84 9.03
N VAL A 118 -1.00 -4.39 8.29
CA VAL A 118 -0.09 -5.25 7.52
C VAL A 118 1.23 -5.48 8.27
N ALA A 119 2.12 -6.27 7.68
CA ALA A 119 3.47 -6.50 8.22
C ALA A 119 4.26 -5.19 8.42
N VAL A 120 5.24 -5.21 9.32
CA VAL A 120 6.23 -4.13 9.49
C VAL A 120 6.92 -3.87 8.15
N ASP A 121 7.05 -2.59 7.79
CA ASP A 121 7.53 -2.10 6.50
C ASP A 121 6.75 -2.62 5.27
N GLY A 122 5.53 -3.10 5.49
CA GLY A 122 4.69 -3.77 4.50
C GLY A 122 3.98 -2.86 3.50
N GLY A 123 4.57 -1.73 3.09
CA GLY A 123 3.91 -0.73 2.24
C GLY A 123 3.34 -1.30 0.94
N LYS A 124 4.07 -2.19 0.25
CA LYS A 124 3.58 -2.89 -0.95
C LYS A 124 2.31 -3.69 -0.68
N ASN A 125 2.27 -4.42 0.45
CA ASN A 125 1.09 -5.21 0.83
C ASN A 125 -0.09 -4.32 1.20
N ALA A 126 0.14 -3.15 1.78
CA ALA A 126 -0.91 -2.19 2.02
C ALA A 126 -1.52 -1.62 0.73
N GLY A 127 -0.70 -1.29 -0.26
CA GLY A 127 -1.18 -0.90 -1.60
C GLY A 127 -1.99 -2.02 -2.28
N LEU A 128 -1.51 -3.27 -2.19
CA LEU A 128 -2.23 -4.44 -2.71
C LEU A 128 -3.57 -4.69 -1.99
N LEU A 129 -3.60 -4.55 -0.66
CA LEU A 129 -4.82 -4.70 0.11
C LEU A 129 -5.82 -3.59 -0.23
N ALA A 130 -5.37 -2.34 -0.37
CA ALA A 130 -6.20 -1.24 -0.82
C ALA A 130 -6.80 -1.51 -2.22
N ALA A 131 -5.97 -1.96 -3.17
CA ALA A 131 -6.44 -2.34 -4.49
C ALA A 131 -7.46 -3.48 -4.46
N ARG A 132 -7.27 -4.49 -3.60
CA ARG A 132 -8.25 -5.59 -3.42
C ARG A 132 -9.58 -5.09 -2.88
N ILE A 133 -9.57 -4.16 -1.92
CA ILE A 133 -10.80 -3.55 -1.40
C ILE A 133 -11.52 -2.79 -2.51
N VAL A 134 -10.81 -1.96 -3.28
CA VAL A 134 -11.41 -1.23 -4.42
C VAL A 134 -11.96 -2.19 -5.48
N ALA A 135 -11.25 -3.29 -5.76
CA ALA A 135 -11.63 -4.28 -6.77
C ALA A 135 -12.93 -5.02 -6.46
N THR A 136 -13.42 -5.01 -5.20
CA THR A 136 -14.73 -5.58 -4.85
C THR A 136 -15.88 -4.93 -5.62
N ALA A 137 -15.69 -3.69 -6.09
CA ALA A 137 -16.63 -2.94 -6.91
C ALA A 137 -16.09 -2.59 -8.31
N ASP A 138 -14.93 -3.12 -8.70
CA ASP A 138 -14.28 -2.86 -10.01
C ASP A 138 -13.78 -4.18 -10.62
N ALA A 139 -14.58 -4.72 -11.55
CA ALA A 139 -14.27 -5.96 -12.27
C ALA A 139 -12.99 -5.85 -13.12
N GLY A 140 -12.69 -4.66 -13.65
CA GLY A 140 -11.48 -4.43 -14.44
C GLY A 140 -10.23 -4.51 -13.57
N LEU A 141 -10.25 -3.89 -12.40
CA LEU A 141 -9.18 -4.00 -11.41
C LEU A 141 -9.05 -5.43 -10.86
N SER A 142 -10.16 -6.13 -10.64
CA SER A 142 -10.15 -7.55 -10.26
C SER A 142 -9.40 -8.40 -11.30
N GLY A 143 -9.66 -8.17 -12.59
CA GLY A 143 -8.92 -8.81 -13.69
C GLY A 143 -7.41 -8.50 -13.67
N ARG A 144 -7.02 -7.25 -13.43
CA ARG A 144 -5.60 -6.86 -13.30
C ARG A 144 -4.92 -7.54 -12.10
N LEU A 145 -5.61 -7.64 -10.96
CA LEU A 145 -5.12 -8.36 -9.78
C LEU A 145 -4.98 -9.87 -10.02
N ALA A 146 -5.88 -10.49 -10.79
CA ALA A 146 -5.78 -11.89 -11.17
C ALA A 146 -4.54 -12.14 -12.05
N LYS A 147 -4.30 -11.28 -13.05
CA LYS A 147 -3.09 -11.34 -13.87
C LYS A 147 -1.82 -11.12 -13.03
N TYR A 148 -1.85 -10.18 -12.08
CA TYR A 148 -0.74 -10.01 -11.13
C TYR A 148 -0.43 -11.28 -10.33
N ARG A 149 -1.45 -12.02 -9.90
CA ARG A 149 -1.26 -13.29 -9.20
C ARG A 149 -0.61 -14.35 -10.10
N GLN A 150 -1.11 -14.51 -11.33
CA GLN A 150 -0.56 -15.46 -12.30
C GLN A 150 0.89 -15.13 -12.66
N ALA A 151 1.21 -13.84 -12.81
CA ALA A 151 2.56 -13.35 -13.00
C ALA A 151 3.53 -13.76 -11.89
N MET A 152 3.14 -13.62 -10.62
CA MET A 152 3.96 -14.05 -9.49
C MET A 152 4.17 -15.56 -9.46
N GLU A 153 3.15 -16.34 -9.81
CA GLU A 153 3.25 -17.80 -9.90
C GLU A 153 4.25 -18.21 -10.98
N GLN A 154 4.14 -17.63 -12.18
CA GLN A 154 5.09 -17.87 -13.28
C GLN A 154 6.52 -17.50 -12.90
N GLU A 155 6.72 -16.38 -12.19
CA GLU A 155 8.03 -15.96 -11.69
C GLU A 155 8.64 -17.02 -10.74
N VAL A 156 7.85 -17.54 -9.80
CA VAL A 156 8.32 -18.57 -8.86
C VAL A 156 8.63 -19.88 -9.59
N LEU A 157 7.78 -20.32 -10.51
CA LEU A 157 8.01 -21.53 -11.30
C LEU A 157 9.27 -21.42 -12.16
N ALA A 158 9.52 -20.26 -12.79
CA ALA A 158 10.73 -20.02 -13.56
C ALA A 158 11.99 -20.07 -12.68
N LYS A 159 11.94 -19.46 -11.49
CA LYS A 159 13.04 -19.51 -10.51
C LYS A 159 13.29 -20.93 -10.01
N SER A 160 12.23 -21.71 -9.75
CA SER A 160 12.35 -23.12 -9.34
C SER A 160 13.01 -23.96 -10.42
N ALA A 161 12.53 -23.86 -11.67
CA ALA A 161 13.09 -24.60 -12.80
C ALA A 161 14.57 -24.24 -13.03
N ALA A 162 14.94 -22.96 -12.91
CA ALA A 162 16.32 -22.53 -13.03
C ALA A 162 17.20 -23.10 -11.90
N LEU A 163 16.73 -23.07 -10.65
CA LEU A 163 17.44 -23.65 -9.50
C LEU A 163 17.62 -25.17 -9.66
N GLU A 164 16.58 -25.88 -10.10
CA GLU A 164 16.61 -27.33 -10.34
C GLU A 164 17.59 -27.71 -11.46
N ALA A 165 17.69 -26.89 -12.51
CA ALA A 165 18.55 -27.16 -13.67
C ALA A 165 20.05 -27.05 -13.36
N VAL A 166 20.46 -26.06 -12.54
CA VAL A 166 21.89 -25.82 -12.24
C VAL A 166 22.31 -26.31 -10.86
N GLY A 167 21.36 -26.64 -9.99
CA GLY A 167 21.58 -27.00 -8.60
C GLY A 167 21.90 -25.80 -7.69
N PRO A 168 21.75 -25.94 -6.36
CA PRO A 168 21.87 -24.82 -5.41
C PRO A 168 23.26 -24.21 -5.34
N GLY A 169 24.32 -24.94 -5.68
CA GLY A 169 25.70 -24.44 -5.66
C GLY A 169 26.06 -23.52 -6.82
N ALA A 170 25.35 -23.62 -7.95
CA ALA A 170 25.59 -22.80 -9.14
C ALA A 170 24.46 -21.80 -9.43
N TYR A 171 23.32 -21.90 -8.74
CA TYR A 171 22.20 -20.99 -8.92
C TYR A 171 22.56 -19.59 -8.43
N GLN A 172 22.40 -18.62 -9.33
CA GLN A 172 22.48 -17.20 -8.98
C GLN A 172 21.08 -16.61 -9.10
N PRO A 173 20.51 -16.09 -8.00
CA PRO A 173 19.24 -15.39 -8.09
C PRO A 173 19.40 -14.16 -9.00
N PRO A 174 18.38 -13.83 -9.80
CA PRO A 174 18.41 -12.66 -10.66
C PRO A 174 18.56 -11.38 -9.83
N ALA A 175 19.35 -10.43 -10.33
CA ALA A 175 19.70 -9.18 -9.64
C ALA A 175 18.48 -8.29 -9.34
N GLU A 176 17.46 -8.38 -10.18
CA GLU A 176 16.12 -7.86 -9.89
C GLU A 176 15.12 -9.02 -9.86
N PRO A 177 13.98 -8.90 -9.14
CA PRO A 177 12.88 -9.81 -9.33
C PRO A 177 12.63 -9.96 -10.83
N LEU A 178 12.47 -11.19 -11.33
CA LEU A 178 12.05 -11.41 -12.71
C LEU A 178 10.66 -10.83 -12.77
N GLY A 179 10.54 -9.54 -13.08
CA GLY A 179 9.29 -8.82 -12.99
C GLY A 179 8.28 -9.62 -13.78
N GLY A 180 7.32 -10.25 -13.09
CA GLY A 180 6.28 -11.09 -13.71
C GLY A 180 5.36 -10.32 -14.67
N TRP A 181 5.76 -9.16 -15.14
CA TRP A 181 4.95 -8.13 -15.76
C TRP A 181 5.20 -7.97 -17.25
N ALA A 182 6.05 -8.79 -17.89
CA ALA A 182 6.28 -8.74 -19.34
C ALA A 182 4.97 -8.86 -20.19
N GLY A 183 3.84 -9.25 -19.58
CA GLY A 183 2.50 -9.29 -20.19
C GLY A 183 1.53 -8.16 -19.81
N LEU A 184 1.93 -7.16 -19.02
CA LEU A 184 1.05 -6.08 -18.53
C LEU A 184 1.48 -4.67 -18.94
N ASP A 185 2.63 -4.52 -19.60
CA ASP A 185 3.12 -3.23 -20.13
C ASP A 185 2.15 -2.58 -21.14
N GLY A 186 1.24 -3.37 -21.73
CA GLY A 186 0.14 -2.89 -22.59
C GLY A 186 -1.14 -2.44 -21.86
N LEU A 187 -1.19 -2.51 -20.52
CA LEU A 187 -2.38 -2.15 -19.72
C LEU A 187 -2.19 -0.90 -18.85
N SER A 188 -1.10 -0.16 -19.05
CA SER A 188 -1.02 1.20 -18.50
C SER A 188 -2.12 2.04 -19.14
N ALA A 189 -3.21 2.25 -18.42
CA ALA A 189 -4.03 3.41 -18.66
C ALA A 189 -3.09 4.60 -18.48
N GLN A 190 -2.87 5.35 -19.56
CA GLN A 190 -2.10 6.58 -19.59
C GLN A 190 -2.56 7.45 -18.41
N THR A 191 -1.81 7.38 -17.31
CA THR A 191 -2.04 8.21 -16.15
C THR A 191 -1.02 9.32 -16.31
N PRO A 192 -1.44 10.57 -16.57
CA PRO A 192 -0.49 11.66 -16.65
C PRO A 192 0.18 11.78 -15.29
N ARG A 193 1.52 11.78 -15.27
CA ARG A 193 2.27 12.18 -14.08
C ARG A 193 1.78 13.56 -13.64
N ALA A 194 1.40 13.68 -12.37
CA ALA A 194 1.19 14.98 -11.73
C ALA A 194 2.52 15.74 -11.60
#